data_AF-A0AA40BLC2-F1
#
_entry.id   AF-A0AA40BLC2-F1
#
_cell.length_a   1.000
_cell.length_b   1.000
_cell.length_c   1.000
_cell.angle_alpha   90.00
_cell.angle_beta   90.00
_cell.angle_gamma   90.00
#
_symmetry.space_group_name_H-M   'P 1'
#
loop_
_entity.id
_entity.type
_entity.pdbx_description
1 polymer ?
#
loop_
_entity_poly.entity_id
_entity_poly.type
_entity_poly.pdbx_seq_one_letter_code
_entity_poly.pdbx_strand_id
1 'polypeptide(L)'
;ASRVFKTALIEAWKESLRGEIVNSNGEHNINAEGWDPEALSITLNAIYSYTKAIPNTITLEMLYKIAVLVDYYKLYNALHFFASV
;
A
#
# COMPACT_ATOMS: atom_id res chain seq x y z
N ALA A 1 -0.02 9.83 -4.42
CA ALA A 1 -0.86 9.27 -3.33
C ALA A 1 -1.93 8.36 -3.93
N SER A 2 -2.28 7.24 -3.27
CA SER A 2 -3.28 6.26 -3.74
C SER A 2 -4.70 6.85 -3.71
N ARG A 3 -5.49 6.61 -4.77
CA ARG A 3 -6.92 6.95 -4.78
C ARG A 3 -7.72 6.07 -3.81
N VAL A 4 -7.38 4.79 -3.74
CA VAL A 4 -8.08 3.82 -2.88
C VAL A 4 -7.86 4.15 -1.40
N PHE A 5 -6.63 4.46 -0.98
CA PHE A 5 -6.38 4.88 0.41
C PHE A 5 -7.10 6.17 0.77
N LYS A 6 -7.18 7.13 -0.15
CA LYS A 6 -7.93 8.37 0.07
C LYS A 6 -9.41 8.07 0.35
N THR A 7 -10.03 7.23 -0.48
CA THR A 7 -11.42 6.83 -0.31
C THR A 7 -11.63 6.05 1.00
N ALA A 8 -10.75 5.09 1.31
CA ALA A 8 -10.88 4.27 2.51
C ALA A 8 -10.66 5.06 3.82
N LEU A 9 -9.78 6.07 3.83
CA LEU A 9 -9.42 6.80 5.05
C LEU A 9 -10.22 8.08 5.29
N ILE A 10 -10.76 8.71 4.23
CA ILE A 10 -11.33 10.07 4.32
C ILE A 10 -12.80 10.13 3.91
N GLU A 11 -13.24 9.28 2.97
CA GLU A 11 -14.62 9.33 2.46
C GLU A 11 -15.54 8.43 3.29
N ALA A 12 -16.86 8.64 3.27
CA ALA A 12 -17.86 8.03 4.16
C ALA A 12 -18.11 6.51 4.00
N TRP A 13 -17.08 5.75 3.66
CA TRP A 13 -17.07 4.29 3.65
C TRP A 13 -16.90 3.73 5.05
N LYS A 14 -17.27 2.46 5.25
CA LYS A 14 -17.20 1.82 6.57
C LYS A 14 -15.81 1.94 7.20
N GLU A 15 -14.75 1.92 6.37
CA GLU A 15 -13.34 2.01 6.76
C GLU A 15 -12.92 3.37 7.35
N SER A 16 -13.66 4.44 7.07
CA SER A 16 -13.38 5.78 7.61
C SER A 16 -14.18 6.12 8.87
N LEU A 17 -15.18 5.28 9.20
CA LEU A 17 -16.04 5.53 10.35
C LEU A 17 -15.25 5.35 11.66
N ARG A 18 -15.18 6.43 12.44
CA ARG A 18 -14.61 6.42 13.79
C ARG A 18 -15.50 5.61 14.74
N GLY A 19 -15.01 4.47 15.20
CA GLY A 19 -15.70 3.65 16.22
C GLY A 19 -15.08 2.26 16.41
N GLU A 20 -14.76 1.56 15.32
CA GLU A 20 -14.22 0.18 15.37
C GLU A 20 -12.77 0.07 14.86
N ILE A 21 -12.32 1.07 14.12
CA ILE A 21 -11.13 1.00 13.24
C ILE A 21 -10.00 1.89 13.77
N VAL A 22 -10.32 2.77 14.71
CA VAL A 22 -9.36 3.69 15.32
C VAL A 22 -8.89 3.09 16.65
N ASN A 23 -7.60 2.81 16.76
CA ASN A 23 -7.04 2.26 18.00
C ASN A 23 -6.98 3.31 19.12
N SER A 24 -6.56 2.88 20.32
CA SER A 24 -6.38 3.77 21.48
C SER A 24 -5.41 4.93 21.23
N ASN A 25 -4.56 4.84 20.21
CA ASN A 25 -3.58 5.86 19.85
C ASN A 25 -4.11 6.84 18.78
N GLY A 26 -5.35 6.65 18.31
CA GLY A 26 -5.95 7.48 17.26
C GLY A 26 -5.55 7.10 15.83
N GLU A 27 -4.90 5.95 15.63
CA GLU A 27 -4.47 5.46 14.32
C GLU A 27 -5.61 4.68 13.65
N HIS A 28 -5.81 4.91 12.35
CA HIS A 28 -6.77 4.19 11.53
C HIS A 28 -6.16 2.87 11.04
N ASN A 29 -6.70 1.74 11.52
CA ASN A 29 -6.23 0.40 11.19
C ASN A 29 -7.16 -0.28 10.17
N ILE A 30 -6.77 -0.26 8.90
CA ILE A 30 -7.54 -0.94 7.86
C ILE A 30 -7.00 -2.36 7.69
N ASN A 31 -7.88 -3.36 7.79
CA ASN A 31 -7.53 -4.74 7.46
C ASN A 31 -7.34 -4.88 5.94
N ALA A 32 -6.18 -5.39 5.55
CA ALA A 32 -5.87 -5.74 4.17
C ALA A 32 -5.66 -7.26 4.10
N GLU A 33 -6.61 -7.96 3.49
CA GLU A 33 -6.61 -9.41 3.37
C GLU A 33 -6.36 -9.86 1.93
N GLY A 34 -5.85 -11.08 1.75
CA GLY A 34 -5.61 -11.67 0.43
C GLY A 34 -4.36 -11.19 -0.29
N TRP A 35 -3.59 -10.28 0.31
CA TRP A 35 -2.30 -9.82 -0.22
C TRP A 35 -1.14 -10.60 0.38
N ASP A 36 -0.06 -10.71 -0.41
CA ASP A 36 1.24 -11.11 0.10
C ASP A 36 1.78 -9.99 1.03
N PRO A 37 2.07 -10.28 2.33
CA PRO A 37 2.46 -9.26 3.29
C PRO A 37 3.77 -8.55 2.93
N GLU A 38 4.72 -9.27 2.31
CA GLU A 38 6.01 -8.71 1.93
C GLU A 38 5.85 -7.78 0.72
N ALA A 39 5.09 -8.21 -0.29
CA ALA A 39 4.76 -7.37 -1.44
C ALA A 39 4.04 -6.07 -1.03
N LEU A 40 3.10 -6.16 -0.09
CA LEU A 40 2.39 -5.01 0.45
C LEU A 40 3.34 -4.07 1.21
N SER A 41 4.22 -4.62 2.06
CA SER A 41 5.23 -3.85 2.79
C SER A 41 6.17 -3.09 1.85
N ILE A 42 6.71 -3.76 0.81
CA ILE A 42 7.56 -3.11 -0.21
C ILE A 42 6.81 -1.97 -0.90
N THR A 43 5.56 -2.22 -1.28
CA THR A 43 4.72 -1.22 -1.96
C THR A 43 4.47 0.01 -1.06
N LEU A 44 4.16 -0.20 0.22
CA LEU A 44 3.97 0.89 1.18
C LEU A 44 5.27 1.66 1.45
N ASN A 45 6.40 0.97 1.62
CA ASN A 45 7.71 1.60 1.79
C ASN A 45 8.09 2.45 0.57
N ALA A 46 7.75 2.02 -0.64
CA ALA A 46 7.93 2.81 -1.86
C ALA A 46 7.10 4.10 -1.85
N ILE A 47 5.83 4.05 -1.38
CA ILE A 47 4.98 5.24 -1.25
C ILE A 47 5.55 6.24 -0.25
N TYR A 48 6.10 5.76 0.87
CA TYR A 48 6.71 6.60 1.91
C TYR A 48 8.14 7.02 1.58
N SER A 49 8.66 6.70 0.39
CA SER A 49 10.06 6.93 0.01
C SER A 49 11.08 6.34 0.99
N TYR A 50 10.69 5.29 1.73
CA TYR A 50 11.55 4.61 2.69
C TYR A 50 12.39 3.55 1.99
N THR A 51 13.26 4.01 1.09
CA THR A 51 14.02 3.16 0.15
C THR A 51 14.97 2.18 0.84
N LYS A 52 15.42 2.48 2.06
CA LYS A 52 16.29 1.58 2.86
C LYS A 52 15.64 0.25 3.21
N ALA A 53 14.30 0.18 3.20
CA ALA A 53 13.55 -1.05 3.46
C ALA A 53 13.07 -1.76 2.18
N ILE A 54 13.45 -1.25 1.01
CA ILE A 54 13.13 -1.88 -0.27
C ILE A 54 14.34 -2.73 -0.67
N PRO A 55 14.16 -4.04 -0.93
CA PRO A 55 15.24 -4.89 -1.39
C PRO A 55 15.72 -4.45 -2.78
N ASN A 56 17.04 -4.48 -3.01
CA ASN A 56 17.64 -4.10 -4.29
C ASN A 56 17.31 -5.08 -5.43
N THR A 57 17.00 -6.33 -5.09
CA THR A 57 16.63 -7.38 -6.02
C THR A 57 15.40 -8.11 -5.50
N ILE A 58 14.49 -8.44 -6.42
CA ILE A 58 13.28 -9.20 -6.12
C ILE A 58 13.11 -10.29 -7.16
N THR A 59 12.38 -11.35 -6.79
CA THR A 59 12.01 -12.40 -7.74
C THR A 59 10.94 -11.90 -8.71
N LEU A 60 10.80 -12.56 -9.86
CA LEU A 60 9.70 -12.29 -10.78
C LEU A 60 8.33 -12.50 -10.13
N GLU A 61 8.25 -13.47 -9.20
CA GLU A 61 7.06 -13.69 -8.40
C GLU A 61 6.70 -12.46 -7.55
N MET A 62 7.66 -11.92 -6.83
CA MET A 62 7.44 -10.74 -6.00
C MET A 62 7.08 -9.52 -6.86
N LEU A 63 7.70 -9.39 -8.04
CA LEU A 63 7.38 -8.32 -8.99
C LEU A 63 5.94 -8.38 -9.46
N TYR A 64 5.38 -9.56 -9.80
CA TYR A 64 3.97 -9.64 -10.20
C TYR A 64 3.04 -9.28 -9.04
N LYS A 65 3.35 -9.71 -7.81
CA LYS A 65 2.53 -9.40 -6.62
C LYS A 65 2.48 -7.90 -6.38
N ILE A 66 3.63 -7.22 -6.48
CA ILE A 66 3.71 -5.76 -6.42
C ILE A 66 2.93 -5.12 -7.57
N ALA A 67 3.03 -5.63 -8.79
CA ALA A 67 2.29 -5.09 -9.94
C ALA A 67 0.77 -5.14 -9.73
N VAL A 68 0.23 -6.23 -9.16
CA VAL A 68 -1.19 -6.35 -8.80
C VAL A 68 -1.58 -5.28 -7.77
N LEU A 69 -0.77 -5.07 -6.73
CA LEU A 69 -1.00 -4.04 -5.73
C LEU A 69 -0.96 -2.63 -6.32
N VAL A 70 -0.01 -2.36 -7.22
CA VAL A 70 0.10 -1.07 -7.92
C VAL A 70 -1.15 -0.79 -8.74
N ASP A 71 -1.64 -1.80 -9.47
CA ASP A 71 -2.86 -1.69 -10.25
C ASP A 71 -4.08 -1.45 -9.34
N TYR A 72 -4.23 -2.27 -8.30
CA TYR A 72 -5.37 -2.22 -7.39
C TYR A 72 -5.45 -0.87 -6.66
N TYR A 73 -4.36 -0.46 -6.00
CA TYR A 73 -4.31 0.78 -5.22
C TYR A 73 -4.07 2.04 -6.07
N LYS A 74 -3.96 1.90 -7.40
CA LYS A 74 -3.72 2.99 -8.36
C LYS A 74 -2.48 3.81 -8.01
N LEU A 75 -1.34 3.12 -7.89
CA LEU A 75 -0.07 3.66 -7.39
C LEU A 75 0.99 3.90 -8.48
N TYR A 76 0.63 3.86 -9.77
CA TYR A 76 1.59 3.93 -10.87
C TYR A 76 2.59 5.09 -10.75
N ASN A 77 2.13 6.29 -10.39
CA ASN A 77 3.01 7.46 -10.25
C ASN A 77 4.00 7.34 -9.08
N ALA A 78 3.60 6.65 -8.00
CA ALA A 78 4.45 6.50 -6.81
C ALA A 78 5.56 5.47 -7.04
N LEU A 79 5.29 4.43 -7.84
CA LEU A 79 6.27 3.39 -8.13
C LEU A 79 7.02 3.57 -9.44
N HIS A 80 6.63 4.53 -10.29
CA HIS A 80 7.30 4.79 -11.56
C HIS A 80 8.81 5.01 -11.42
N PHE A 81 9.26 5.69 -10.36
CA PHE A 81 10.69 5.93 -10.10
C PHE A 81 11.49 4.64 -9.82
N PHE A 82 10.83 3.60 -9.32
CA PHE A 82 11.44 2.31 -9.00
C PHE A 82 11.36 1.31 -10.15
N ALA A 83 10.60 1.63 -11.20
CA ALA A 83 10.47 0.78 -12.37
C ALA A 83 11.62 1.06 -13.35
N SER A 84 12.68 0.27 -13.30
CA SER A 84 13.68 0.20 -14.37
C SER A 84 13.34 -0.94 -15.32
N VAL A 85 13.30 -0.65 -16.63
CA VAL A 85 13.26 -1.65 -17.71
C VAL A 85 14.69 -2.03 -18.10
#